data_AF-S9QI41-F1
#
_entry.id   AF-S9QI41-F1
#
_cell.length_a   1.000
_cell.length_b   1.000
_cell.length_c   1.000
_cell.angle_alpha   90.00
_cell.angle_beta   90.00
_cell.angle_gamma   90.00
#
_symmetry.space_group_name_H-M   'P 1'
#
loop_
_entity.id
_entity.type
_entity.pdbx_description
1 polymer ?
#
loop_
_entity_poly.entity_id
_entity_poly.type
_entity_poly.pdbx_seq_one_letter_code
_entity_poly.pdbx_strand_id
1 'polypeptide(L)'
;MENPALEVAPVLNRLAGLRSLLCELVALKRVHTPEQPDGLAAHGFRRAWAALVSGEDPAILALRETALALSAVRLGGMDFDVLRRVGLSPEQILGVLRRGFEAATAPVDAGLRDRLRTALAGASTWVGAEPPAFVERLVRQPRAGPTHANKQRVVLLPAESHADHCYVVAVTAVLVSPLFGADPTRPFVAALSHHLSNAVLPDAGGHGNRLLGEHLAPLMARITEQVLDTLPSGLALRVREARRLLPHTDTPEARAFHAANTLDRLLEMEVHARAAGFTPRQALEDLEFIQDGPMRAYENAVLAAVGLSP
;
A
#
# COMPACT_ATOMS: atom_id res chain seq x y z
N MET A 1 9.51 15.76 -35.95
CA MET A 1 8.66 15.84 -34.74
C MET A 1 8.29 14.42 -34.37
N GLU A 2 9.02 13.83 -33.44
CA GLU A 2 8.69 12.52 -32.88
C GLU A 2 7.41 12.64 -32.05
N ASN A 3 6.52 11.66 -32.17
CA ASN A 3 5.22 11.67 -31.52
C ASN A 3 5.38 11.15 -30.08
N PRO A 4 5.22 11.99 -29.03
CA PRO A 4 5.44 11.59 -27.64
C PRO A 4 4.51 10.44 -27.19
N ALA A 5 3.43 10.16 -27.91
CA ALA A 5 2.56 9.00 -27.64
C ALA A 5 3.24 7.64 -27.89
N LEU A 6 4.24 7.56 -28.78
CA LEU A 6 4.94 6.30 -29.09
C LEU A 6 5.97 5.90 -28.01
N GLU A 7 6.52 6.87 -27.27
CA GLU A 7 7.46 6.59 -26.17
C GLU A 7 6.75 6.12 -24.87
N VAL A 8 5.45 6.42 -24.72
CA VAL A 8 4.69 6.14 -23.49
C VAL A 8 4.03 4.74 -23.51
N ALA A 9 3.70 4.20 -24.67
CA ALA A 9 3.00 2.91 -24.79
C ALA A 9 3.72 1.71 -24.11
N PRO A 10 5.06 1.57 -24.18
CA PRO A 10 5.78 0.49 -23.49
C PRO A 10 5.70 0.57 -21.96
N VAL A 11 5.62 1.79 -21.41
CA VAL A 11 5.44 2.01 -19.96
C VAL A 11 4.03 1.64 -19.54
N LEU A 12 3.02 2.03 -20.32
CA LEU A 12 1.62 1.72 -20.03
C LEU A 12 1.32 0.22 -20.08
N ASN A 13 1.87 -0.51 -21.07
CA ASN A 13 1.68 -1.96 -21.16
C ASN A 13 2.32 -2.69 -19.96
N ARG A 14 3.50 -2.24 -19.50
CA ARG A 14 4.15 -2.81 -18.32
C ARG A 14 3.40 -2.47 -17.02
N LEU A 15 2.85 -1.26 -16.91
CA LEU A 15 1.96 -0.90 -15.80
C LEU A 15 0.71 -1.78 -15.77
N ALA A 16 0.11 -2.07 -16.92
CA ALA A 16 -1.05 -2.97 -17.01
C ALA A 16 -0.72 -4.38 -16.50
N GLY A 17 0.49 -4.88 -16.78
CA GLY A 17 0.97 -6.16 -16.26
C GLY A 17 1.06 -6.26 -14.73
N LEU A 18 1.17 -5.13 -14.03
CA LEU A 18 1.19 -5.08 -12.57
C LEU A 18 -0.20 -5.03 -11.94
N ARG A 19 -1.27 -4.77 -12.71
CA ARG A 19 -2.61 -4.46 -12.18
C ARG A 19 -3.10 -5.48 -11.17
N SER A 20 -3.02 -6.77 -11.47
CA SER A 20 -3.49 -7.82 -10.55
C SER A 20 -2.79 -7.74 -9.20
N LEU A 21 -1.45 -7.67 -9.21
CA LEU A 21 -0.66 -7.54 -7.99
C LEU A 21 -1.00 -6.27 -7.21
N LEU A 22 -1.17 -5.14 -7.89
CA LEU A 22 -1.54 -3.89 -7.24
C LEU A 22 -2.94 -3.94 -6.61
N CYS A 23 -3.91 -4.62 -7.25
CA CYS A 23 -5.23 -4.86 -6.65
C CYS A 23 -5.13 -5.66 -5.35
N GLU A 24 -4.21 -6.63 -5.29
CA GLU A 24 -3.99 -7.43 -4.09
C GLU A 24 -3.26 -6.64 -2.99
N LEU A 25 -2.33 -5.76 -3.35
CA LEU A 25 -1.70 -4.83 -2.40
C LEU A 25 -2.72 -3.87 -1.78
N VAL A 26 -3.65 -3.35 -2.57
CA VAL A 26 -4.75 -2.51 -2.08
C VAL A 26 -5.67 -3.31 -1.13
N ALA A 27 -5.82 -4.62 -1.33
CA ALA A 27 -6.61 -5.45 -0.42
C ALA A 27 -5.99 -5.54 0.99
N LEU A 28 -4.67 -5.34 1.15
CA LEU A 28 -4.00 -5.35 2.46
C LEU A 28 -4.52 -4.29 3.43
N LYS A 29 -5.16 -3.22 2.93
CA LYS A 29 -5.87 -2.22 3.74
C LYS A 29 -7.03 -2.83 4.55
N ARG A 30 -7.52 -4.01 4.13
CA ARG A 30 -8.69 -4.71 4.68
C ARG A 30 -8.36 -6.11 5.20
N VAL A 31 -7.07 -6.49 5.19
CA VAL A 31 -6.63 -7.72 5.84
C VAL A 31 -6.30 -7.35 7.28
N HIS A 32 -7.07 -7.90 8.22
CA HIS A 32 -6.93 -7.61 9.64
C HIS A 32 -6.41 -8.84 10.39
N THR A 33 -5.64 -8.61 11.45
CA THR A 33 -5.32 -9.63 12.45
C THR A 33 -5.77 -9.15 13.82
N PRO A 34 -5.89 -10.04 14.82
CA PRO A 34 -6.20 -9.61 16.19
C PRO A 34 -5.24 -8.53 16.72
N GLU A 35 -3.96 -8.58 16.35
CA GLU A 35 -2.95 -7.61 16.75
C GLU A 35 -2.89 -6.37 15.86
N GLN A 36 -3.49 -6.42 14.66
CA GLN A 36 -3.45 -5.34 13.66
C GLN A 36 -4.88 -5.06 13.15
N PRO A 37 -5.78 -4.55 14.02
CA PRO A 37 -7.19 -4.39 13.71
C PRO A 37 -7.46 -3.29 12.66
N ASP A 38 -6.53 -2.37 12.41
CA ASP A 38 -6.68 -1.31 11.41
C ASP A 38 -6.28 -1.75 9.99
N GLY A 39 -5.76 -2.96 9.83
CA GLY A 39 -5.31 -3.49 8.54
C GLY A 39 -3.79 -3.58 8.42
N LEU A 40 -3.32 -4.49 7.55
CA LEU A 40 -1.88 -4.71 7.33
C LEU A 40 -1.18 -3.49 6.71
N ALA A 41 -1.88 -2.71 5.88
CA ALA A 41 -1.31 -1.48 5.30
C ALA A 41 -1.08 -0.40 6.36
N ALA A 42 -2.06 -0.11 7.22
CA ALA A 42 -1.88 0.76 8.38
C ALA A 42 -0.77 0.27 9.33
N HIS A 43 -0.64 -1.04 9.54
CA HIS A 43 0.48 -1.59 10.33
C HIS A 43 1.84 -1.36 9.65
N GLY A 44 1.94 -1.59 8.34
CA GLY A 44 3.13 -1.27 7.56
C GLY A 44 3.50 0.22 7.62
N PHE A 45 2.50 1.12 7.58
CA PHE A 45 2.70 2.55 7.74
C PHE A 45 3.37 2.91 9.07
N ARG A 46 2.86 2.34 10.18
CA ARG A 46 3.43 2.51 11.52
C ARG A 46 4.87 2.03 11.57
N ARG A 47 5.13 0.82 11.07
CA ARG A 47 6.46 0.21 11.04
C ARG A 47 7.45 1.05 10.23
N ALA A 48 7.05 1.54 9.07
CA ALA A 48 7.89 2.39 8.23
C ALA A 48 8.26 3.71 8.93
N TRP A 49 7.30 4.39 9.55
CA TRP A 49 7.58 5.62 10.28
C TRP A 49 8.43 5.40 11.54
N ALA A 50 8.16 4.33 12.29
CA ALA A 50 8.99 3.90 13.41
C ALA A 50 10.45 3.69 12.97
N ALA A 51 10.67 3.01 11.84
CA ALA A 51 12.00 2.77 11.29
C ALA A 51 12.71 4.08 10.89
N LEU A 52 12.00 4.99 10.23
CA LEU A 52 12.54 6.28 9.83
C LEU A 52 12.98 7.12 11.04
N VAL A 53 12.19 7.15 12.12
CA VAL A 53 12.58 7.90 13.34
C VAL A 53 13.70 7.24 14.12
N SER A 54 13.81 5.91 14.04
CA SER A 54 14.97 5.17 14.54
C SER A 54 16.24 5.38 13.72
N GLY A 55 16.18 6.16 12.64
CA GLY A 55 17.34 6.53 11.82
C GLY A 55 17.69 5.51 10.74
N GLU A 56 16.79 4.58 10.41
CA GLU A 56 17.02 3.61 9.35
C GLU A 56 17.17 4.31 7.98
N ASP A 57 18.03 3.74 7.12
CA ASP A 57 18.22 4.25 5.76
C ASP A 57 16.93 4.08 4.93
N PRO A 58 16.35 5.18 4.40
CA PRO A 58 15.18 5.11 3.56
C PRO A 58 15.31 4.17 2.35
N ALA A 59 16.50 3.99 1.80
CA ALA A 59 16.71 3.10 0.65
C ALA A 59 16.54 1.62 1.04
N ILE A 60 17.07 1.23 2.20
CA ILE A 60 16.90 -0.11 2.77
C ILE A 60 15.45 -0.33 3.16
N LEU A 61 14.86 0.65 3.85
CA LEU A 61 13.49 0.59 4.32
C LEU A 61 12.49 0.44 3.17
N ALA A 62 12.65 1.20 2.08
CA ALA A 62 11.78 1.14 0.92
C ALA A 62 11.71 -0.28 0.33
N LEU A 63 12.87 -0.94 0.21
CA LEU A 63 12.95 -2.32 -0.30
C LEU A 63 12.37 -3.33 0.71
N ARG A 64 12.68 -3.17 2.00
CA ARG A 64 12.20 -4.06 3.07
C ARG A 64 10.67 -4.05 3.16
N GLU A 65 10.06 -2.87 3.29
CA GLU A 65 8.60 -2.74 3.43
C GLU A 65 7.87 -3.23 2.18
N THR A 66 8.44 -2.97 0.99
CA THR A 66 7.88 -3.51 -0.26
C THR A 66 7.94 -5.04 -0.28
N ALA A 67 9.05 -5.66 0.12
CA ALA A 67 9.17 -7.11 0.16
C ALA A 67 8.23 -7.76 1.21
N LEU A 68 8.06 -7.12 2.36
CA LEU A 68 7.09 -7.54 3.38
C LEU A 68 5.65 -7.43 2.87
N ALA A 69 5.29 -6.33 2.18
CA ALA A 69 3.96 -6.17 1.60
C ALA A 69 3.68 -7.24 0.53
N LEU A 70 4.65 -7.57 -0.33
CA LEU A 70 4.51 -8.64 -1.33
C LEU A 70 4.36 -10.03 -0.70
N SER A 71 5.06 -10.28 0.42
CA SER A 71 4.87 -11.52 1.18
C SER A 71 3.45 -11.59 1.76
N ALA A 72 2.96 -10.46 2.32
CA ALA A 72 1.64 -10.35 2.93
C ALA A 72 0.49 -10.50 1.93
N VAL A 73 0.69 -10.19 0.64
CA VAL A 73 -0.31 -10.46 -0.42
C VAL A 73 -0.74 -11.92 -0.44
N ARG A 74 0.19 -12.87 -0.22
CA ARG A 74 -0.10 -14.31 -0.22
C ARG A 74 -0.34 -14.88 1.16
N LEU A 75 0.33 -14.33 2.17
CA LEU A 75 0.33 -14.89 3.53
C LEU A 75 -0.65 -14.18 4.48
N GLY A 76 -1.29 -13.10 4.03
CA GLY A 76 -2.05 -12.22 4.89
C GLY A 76 -1.18 -11.74 6.05
N GLY A 77 -1.73 -11.85 7.27
CA GLY A 77 -1.07 -11.41 8.49
C GLY A 77 -0.08 -12.41 9.11
N MET A 78 0.27 -13.50 8.42
CA MET A 78 1.30 -14.44 8.91
C MET A 78 2.71 -13.85 8.73
N ASP A 79 3.03 -12.87 9.57
CA ASP A 79 4.32 -12.16 9.59
C ASP A 79 5.36 -12.84 10.50
N PHE A 80 6.52 -12.20 10.66
CA PHE A 80 7.58 -12.70 11.52
C PHE A 80 7.14 -12.94 12.96
N ASP A 81 6.34 -12.04 13.54
CA ASP A 81 5.94 -12.14 14.93
C ASP A 81 4.90 -13.24 15.14
N VAL A 82 3.91 -13.33 14.25
CA VAL A 82 2.91 -14.40 14.28
C VAL A 82 3.59 -15.77 14.17
N LEU A 83 4.47 -15.95 13.17
CA LEU A 83 5.13 -17.24 12.93
C LEU A 83 6.11 -17.61 14.06
N ARG A 84 6.77 -16.62 14.66
CA ARG A 84 7.62 -16.82 15.84
C ARG A 84 6.80 -17.24 17.07
N ARG A 85 5.64 -16.64 17.30
CA ARG A 85 4.75 -16.98 18.43
C ARG A 85 4.28 -18.43 18.38
N VAL A 86 4.10 -18.99 17.18
CA VAL A 86 3.70 -20.40 16.99
C VAL A 86 4.90 -21.37 16.91
N GLY A 87 6.11 -20.89 17.21
CA GLY A 87 7.28 -21.73 17.47
C GLY A 87 8.21 -22.00 16.27
N LEU A 88 8.07 -21.29 15.15
CA LEU A 88 9.01 -21.43 14.02
C LEU A 88 10.34 -20.74 14.33
N SER A 89 11.44 -21.33 13.86
CA SER A 89 12.78 -20.71 13.92
C SER A 89 12.89 -19.55 12.92
N PRO A 90 13.80 -18.59 13.12
CA PRO A 90 14.03 -17.48 12.18
C PRO A 90 14.24 -17.94 10.73
N GLU A 91 14.93 -19.06 10.51
CA GLU A 91 15.18 -19.64 9.19
C GLU A 91 13.91 -20.20 8.57
N GLN A 92 13.07 -20.89 9.36
CA GLN A 92 11.78 -21.41 8.91
C GLN A 92 10.83 -20.27 8.54
N ILE A 93 10.77 -19.22 9.36
CA ILE A 93 9.97 -18.02 9.12
C ILE A 93 10.39 -17.35 7.82
N LEU A 94 11.70 -17.10 7.65
CA LEU A 94 12.22 -16.52 6.41
C LEU A 94 11.91 -17.41 5.20
N GLY A 95 11.95 -18.73 5.35
CA GLY A 95 11.53 -19.67 4.33
C GLY A 95 10.07 -19.53 3.93
N VAL A 96 9.16 -19.34 4.88
CA VAL A 96 7.72 -19.09 4.63
C VAL A 96 7.53 -17.76 3.90
N LEU A 97 8.10 -16.68 4.42
CA LEU A 97 7.96 -15.34 3.84
C LEU A 97 8.53 -15.27 2.43
N ARG A 98 9.69 -15.89 2.19
CA ARG A 98 10.25 -16.01 0.83
C ARG A 98 9.33 -16.74 -0.14
N ARG A 99 8.66 -17.81 0.28
CA ARG A 99 7.68 -18.50 -0.59
C ARG A 99 6.49 -17.59 -0.92
N GLY A 100 5.98 -16.85 0.06
CA GLY A 100 4.92 -15.86 -0.16
C GLY A 100 5.36 -14.76 -1.15
N PHE A 101 6.56 -14.23 -0.96
CA PHE A 101 7.18 -13.24 -1.84
C PHE A 101 7.35 -13.76 -3.27
N GLU A 102 7.96 -14.93 -3.47
CA GLU A 102 8.18 -15.49 -4.81
C GLU A 102 6.84 -15.78 -5.53
N ALA A 103 5.81 -16.23 -4.80
CA ALA A 103 4.47 -16.44 -5.35
C ALA A 103 3.73 -15.14 -5.76
N ALA A 104 4.16 -13.98 -5.26
CA ALA A 104 3.57 -12.68 -5.61
C ALA A 104 4.36 -11.92 -6.70
N THR A 105 5.64 -12.26 -6.92
CA THR A 105 6.58 -11.38 -7.65
C THR A 105 6.80 -11.72 -9.11
N ALA A 106 6.05 -12.69 -9.66
CA ALA A 106 6.09 -13.02 -11.09
C ALA A 106 6.01 -11.80 -12.04
N PRO A 107 5.14 -10.78 -11.81
CA PRO A 107 5.04 -9.62 -12.71
C PRO A 107 6.05 -8.49 -12.38
N VAL A 108 6.88 -8.64 -11.34
CA VAL A 108 7.82 -7.60 -10.89
C VAL A 108 9.09 -7.63 -11.73
N ASP A 109 9.65 -6.45 -12.03
CA ASP A 109 10.94 -6.33 -12.70
C ASP A 109 12.02 -7.22 -12.04
N ALA A 110 12.77 -7.97 -12.85
CA ALA A 110 13.68 -8.99 -12.33
C ALA A 110 14.78 -8.39 -11.43
N GLY A 111 15.34 -7.24 -11.81
CA GLY A 111 16.38 -6.56 -11.03
C GLY A 111 15.84 -6.01 -9.72
N LEU A 112 14.62 -5.44 -9.72
CA LEU A 112 13.95 -5.04 -8.49
C LEU A 112 13.63 -6.27 -7.60
N ARG A 113 13.12 -7.35 -8.17
CA ARG A 113 12.79 -8.58 -7.45
C ARG A 113 14.00 -9.14 -6.72
N ASP A 114 15.19 -9.16 -7.34
CA ASP A 114 16.43 -9.59 -6.69
C ASP A 114 16.78 -8.72 -5.48
N ARG A 115 16.67 -7.39 -5.62
CA ARG A 115 16.92 -6.44 -4.52
C ARG A 115 15.93 -6.63 -3.37
N LEU A 116 14.65 -6.82 -3.68
CA LEU A 116 13.60 -7.05 -2.68
C LEU A 116 13.81 -8.38 -1.93
N ARG A 117 14.20 -9.45 -2.64
CA ARG A 117 14.53 -10.75 -2.01
C ARG A 117 15.66 -10.62 -1.00
N THR A 118 16.70 -9.86 -1.34
CA THR A 118 17.82 -9.58 -0.45
C THR A 118 17.36 -8.77 0.77
N ALA A 119 16.54 -7.73 0.57
CA ALA A 119 16.01 -6.91 1.65
C ALA A 119 15.12 -7.72 2.63
N LEU A 120 14.33 -8.66 2.12
CA LEU A 120 13.49 -9.56 2.95
C LEU A 120 14.33 -10.40 3.91
N ALA A 121 15.53 -10.81 3.50
CA ALA A 121 16.43 -11.59 4.35
C ALA A 121 16.91 -10.81 5.59
N GLY A 122 17.02 -9.48 5.48
CA GLY A 122 17.40 -8.59 6.59
C GLY A 122 16.23 -8.12 7.46
N ALA A 123 14.98 -8.46 7.12
CA ALA A 123 13.80 -7.97 7.83
C ALA A 123 13.61 -8.59 9.22
N SER A 124 14.20 -9.77 9.48
CA SER A 124 14.00 -10.56 10.70
C SER A 124 14.60 -9.94 11.97
N THR A 125 15.47 -8.94 11.84
CA THR A 125 16.26 -8.39 12.94
C THR A 125 15.75 -7.05 13.46
N TRP A 126 14.69 -6.50 12.88
CA TRP A 126 14.26 -5.15 13.20
C TRP A 126 13.37 -5.10 14.44
N VAL A 127 13.76 -4.27 15.41
CA VAL A 127 12.95 -3.90 16.58
C VAL A 127 12.80 -2.38 16.55
N GLY A 128 11.57 -1.91 16.35
CA GLY A 128 11.27 -0.50 16.15
C GLY A 128 11.12 0.31 17.43
N ALA A 129 11.34 1.62 17.30
CA ALA A 129 10.79 2.60 18.23
C ALA A 129 9.27 2.74 18.05
N GLU A 130 8.62 3.48 18.95
CA GLU A 130 7.24 3.91 18.73
C GLU A 130 7.15 4.89 17.54
N PRO A 131 6.14 4.78 16.68
CA PRO A 131 5.94 5.73 15.59
C PRO A 131 5.55 7.12 16.13
N PRO A 132 5.85 8.21 15.39
CA PRO A 132 5.40 9.55 15.76
C PRO A 132 3.88 9.66 15.97
N ALA A 133 3.46 10.53 16.90
CA ALA A 133 2.04 10.68 17.26
C ALA A 133 1.11 11.02 16.08
N PHE A 134 1.60 11.70 15.04
CA PHE A 134 0.77 11.99 13.85
C PHE A 134 0.40 10.73 13.07
N VAL A 135 1.16 9.64 13.20
CA VAL A 135 0.90 8.36 12.51
C VAL A 135 -0.45 7.81 12.93
N GLU A 136 -0.73 7.76 14.24
CA GLU A 136 -2.02 7.29 14.75
C GLU A 136 -3.19 8.18 14.33
N ARG A 137 -2.95 9.49 14.16
CA ARG A 137 -3.98 10.40 13.62
C ARG A 137 -4.32 10.06 12.17
N LEU A 138 -3.32 9.73 11.36
CA LEU A 138 -3.52 9.32 9.96
C LEU A 138 -4.14 7.93 9.83
N VAL A 139 -3.87 7.01 10.76
CA VAL A 139 -4.54 5.69 10.79
C VAL A 139 -6.02 5.84 11.13
N ARG A 140 -6.36 6.70 12.08
CA ARG A 140 -7.76 6.88 12.50
C ARG A 140 -8.57 7.78 11.58
N GLN A 141 -7.92 8.57 10.73
CA GLN A 141 -8.60 9.49 9.83
C GLN A 141 -8.92 8.80 8.51
N PRO A 142 -10.22 8.57 8.20
CA PRO A 142 -10.62 8.05 6.91
C PRO A 142 -10.39 9.10 5.81
N ARG A 143 -10.10 8.62 4.60
CA ARG A 143 -10.13 9.46 3.41
C ARG A 143 -11.56 9.79 3.02
N ALA A 144 -11.73 10.93 2.36
CA ALA A 144 -13.05 11.39 1.94
C ALA A 144 -13.68 10.55 0.81
N GLY A 145 -12.90 9.70 0.14
CA GLY A 145 -13.32 8.96 -1.04
C GLY A 145 -13.60 9.87 -2.25
N PRO A 146 -14.29 9.35 -3.29
CA PRO A 146 -14.65 10.12 -4.47
C PRO A 146 -15.68 11.19 -4.11
N THR A 147 -15.36 12.46 -4.36
CA THR A 147 -16.25 13.59 -4.09
C THR A 147 -16.39 14.48 -5.31
N HIS A 148 -17.60 14.98 -5.55
CA HIS A 148 -17.90 15.92 -6.62
C HIS A 148 -18.89 16.98 -6.11
N ALA A 149 -18.68 18.26 -6.46
CA ALA A 149 -19.43 19.39 -5.91
C ALA A 149 -20.96 19.27 -6.08
N ASN A 150 -21.40 18.74 -7.22
CA ASN A 150 -22.82 18.67 -7.58
C ASN A 150 -23.39 17.24 -7.50
N LYS A 151 -22.77 16.35 -6.72
CA LYS A 151 -23.22 14.96 -6.55
C LYS A 151 -23.27 14.62 -5.07
N GLN A 152 -24.21 13.75 -4.71
CA GLN A 152 -24.27 13.20 -3.36
C GLN A 152 -22.97 12.45 -3.05
N ARG A 153 -22.48 12.61 -1.82
CA ARG A 153 -21.30 11.89 -1.34
C ARG A 153 -21.61 10.40 -1.24
N VAL A 154 -20.73 9.57 -1.77
CA VAL A 154 -20.73 8.13 -1.53
C VAL A 154 -19.74 7.84 -0.41
N VAL A 155 -20.21 7.22 0.67
CA VAL A 155 -19.36 6.74 1.76
C VAL A 155 -19.14 5.24 1.55
N LEU A 156 -17.89 4.85 1.35
CA LEU A 156 -17.51 3.47 1.11
C LEU A 156 -16.99 2.86 2.41
N LEU A 157 -17.57 1.73 2.83
CA LEU A 157 -17.19 1.01 4.06
C LEU A 157 -16.70 -0.41 3.74
N PRO A 158 -15.71 -0.95 4.48
CA PRO A 158 -14.86 -0.22 5.44
C PRO A 158 -14.03 0.87 4.73
N ALA A 159 -13.87 2.01 5.40
CA ALA A 159 -13.22 3.18 4.83
C ALA A 159 -11.69 3.04 4.85
N GLU A 160 -11.04 3.42 3.76
CA GLU A 160 -9.59 3.59 3.68
C GLU A 160 -9.12 4.73 4.60
N SER A 161 -8.09 4.49 5.42
CA SER A 161 -7.41 5.55 6.18
C SER A 161 -6.34 6.28 5.36
N HIS A 162 -5.86 7.43 5.82
CA HIS A 162 -4.70 8.07 5.20
C HIS A 162 -3.43 7.23 5.34
N ALA A 163 -3.28 6.48 6.44
CA ALA A 163 -2.15 5.59 6.63
C ALA A 163 -2.13 4.44 5.60
N ASP A 164 -3.28 3.81 5.38
CA ASP A 164 -3.47 2.77 4.37
C ASP A 164 -3.04 3.25 2.99
N HIS A 165 -3.59 4.39 2.58
CA HIS A 165 -3.29 5.00 1.30
C HIS A 165 -1.80 5.33 1.16
N CYS A 166 -1.22 6.05 2.12
CA CYS A 166 0.19 6.44 2.06
C CYS A 166 1.12 5.24 1.98
N TYR A 167 0.85 4.17 2.73
CA TYR A 167 1.68 2.97 2.71
C TYR A 167 1.56 2.21 1.39
N VAL A 168 0.34 1.96 0.89
CA VAL A 168 0.14 1.25 -0.39
C VAL A 168 0.72 2.06 -1.55
N VAL A 169 0.57 3.39 -1.56
CA VAL A 169 1.22 4.25 -2.54
C VAL A 169 2.74 4.17 -2.43
N ALA A 170 3.31 4.10 -1.22
CA ALA A 170 4.76 4.03 -1.04
C ALA A 170 5.35 2.74 -1.61
N VAL A 171 4.78 1.57 -1.28
CA VAL A 171 5.26 0.29 -1.83
C VAL A 171 4.98 0.18 -3.33
N THR A 172 3.84 0.70 -3.80
CA THR A 172 3.53 0.76 -5.25
C THR A 172 4.53 1.64 -6.00
N ALA A 173 4.93 2.77 -5.41
CA ALA A 173 5.93 3.66 -6.00
C ALA A 173 7.28 2.93 -6.20
N VAL A 174 7.69 2.09 -5.26
CA VAL A 174 8.87 1.22 -5.42
C VAL A 174 8.69 0.27 -6.60
N LEU A 175 7.54 -0.41 -6.69
CA LEU A 175 7.25 -1.40 -7.74
C LEU A 175 7.24 -0.81 -9.15
N VAL A 176 6.72 0.41 -9.31
CA VAL A 176 6.65 1.06 -10.63
C VAL A 176 7.89 1.87 -10.98
N SER A 177 8.81 2.11 -10.03
CA SER A 177 10.02 2.92 -10.26
C SER A 177 10.89 2.44 -11.43
N PRO A 178 11.15 1.13 -11.63
CA PRO A 178 11.90 0.64 -12.78
C PRO A 178 11.27 1.02 -14.14
N LEU A 179 9.95 1.19 -14.19
CA LEU A 179 9.24 1.53 -15.43
C LEU A 179 9.53 2.97 -15.89
N PHE A 180 9.89 3.84 -14.95
CA PHE A 180 10.23 5.24 -15.20
C PHE A 180 11.73 5.52 -15.14
N GLY A 181 12.55 4.52 -14.80
CA GLY A 181 13.99 4.70 -14.53
C GLY A 181 14.27 5.50 -13.25
N ALA A 182 13.37 5.43 -12.26
CA ALA A 182 13.46 6.19 -11.02
C ALA A 182 14.26 5.44 -9.93
N ASP A 183 14.96 6.19 -9.07
CA ASP A 183 15.36 5.66 -7.76
C ASP A 183 14.10 5.51 -6.86
N PRO A 184 13.78 4.30 -6.37
CA PRO A 184 12.58 4.07 -5.56
C PRO A 184 12.58 4.79 -4.21
N THR A 185 13.74 5.25 -3.73
CA THR A 185 13.89 5.80 -2.38
C THR A 185 13.09 7.09 -2.19
N ARG A 186 13.22 8.05 -3.10
CA ARG A 186 12.54 9.35 -2.97
C ARG A 186 11.02 9.23 -3.15
N PRO A 187 10.48 8.53 -4.17
CA PRO A 187 9.05 8.29 -4.30
C PRO A 187 8.44 7.59 -3.08
N PHE A 188 9.15 6.62 -2.47
CA PHE A 188 8.70 5.93 -1.25
C PHE A 188 8.51 6.91 -0.09
N VAL A 189 9.51 7.75 0.21
CA VAL A 189 9.42 8.74 1.31
C VAL A 189 8.38 9.83 1.00
N ALA A 190 8.30 10.27 -0.26
CA ALA A 190 7.28 11.23 -0.69
C ALA A 190 5.87 10.66 -0.46
N ALA A 191 5.65 9.39 -0.84
CA ALA A 191 4.39 8.70 -0.65
C ALA A 191 4.01 8.49 0.83
N LEU A 192 4.96 8.16 1.70
CA LEU A 192 4.68 8.07 3.15
C LEU A 192 4.25 9.40 3.77
N SER A 193 4.61 10.53 3.16
CA SER A 193 4.47 11.88 3.75
C SER A 193 3.54 12.83 2.99
N HIS A 194 2.96 12.41 1.86
CA HIS A 194 2.16 13.32 1.04
C HIS A 194 0.83 13.75 1.67
N HIS A 195 0.36 13.03 2.69
CA HIS A 195 -0.83 13.39 3.48
C HIS A 195 -0.52 13.92 4.90
N LEU A 196 0.69 14.39 5.21
CA LEU A 196 1.00 14.87 6.57
C LEU A 196 0.03 15.97 7.06
N SER A 197 -0.47 16.84 6.18
CA SER A 197 -1.46 17.84 6.57
C SER A 197 -2.76 17.24 7.11
N ASN A 198 -3.11 16.03 6.67
CA ASN A 198 -4.29 15.32 7.14
C ASN A 198 -4.13 14.74 8.54
N ALA A 199 -2.96 14.84 9.17
CA ALA A 199 -2.88 14.57 10.60
C ALA A 199 -3.72 15.59 11.38
N VAL A 200 -3.84 16.83 10.90
CA VAL A 200 -4.58 17.90 11.58
C VAL A 200 -5.85 18.30 10.83
N LEU A 201 -5.79 18.37 9.50
CA LEU A 201 -6.92 18.80 8.66
C LEU A 201 -7.77 17.59 8.25
N PRO A 202 -9.04 17.50 8.68
CA PRO A 202 -9.95 16.45 8.22
C PRO A 202 -10.08 16.44 6.69
N ASP A 203 -10.13 15.26 6.09
CA ASP A 203 -10.26 15.14 4.65
C ASP A 203 -11.69 15.48 4.20
N ALA A 204 -11.84 16.65 3.62
CA ALA A 204 -13.11 17.12 3.07
C ALA A 204 -13.32 16.67 1.61
N GLY A 205 -12.33 16.01 1.01
CA GLY A 205 -12.31 15.63 -0.40
C GLY A 205 -12.11 16.81 -1.34
N GLY A 206 -12.04 16.52 -2.64
CA GLY A 206 -11.82 17.53 -3.69
C GLY A 206 -12.89 18.62 -3.75
N HIS A 207 -14.11 18.36 -3.29
CA HIS A 207 -15.12 19.42 -3.17
C HIS A 207 -14.84 20.37 -2.00
N GLY A 208 -14.58 19.85 -0.79
CA GLY A 208 -14.26 20.70 0.36
C GLY A 208 -12.98 21.50 0.15
N ASN A 209 -11.97 20.90 -0.49
CA ASN A 209 -10.75 21.58 -0.89
C ASN A 209 -11.02 22.78 -1.82
N ARG A 210 -12.00 22.68 -2.73
CA ARG A 210 -12.40 23.81 -3.58
C ARG A 210 -13.05 24.95 -2.79
N LEU A 211 -13.81 24.64 -1.74
CA LEU A 211 -14.41 25.65 -0.87
C LEU A 211 -13.38 26.42 -0.04
N LEU A 212 -12.25 25.79 0.29
CA LEU A 212 -11.13 26.46 0.95
C LEU A 212 -10.38 27.42 0.02
N GLY A 213 -10.54 27.29 -1.30
CA GLY A 213 -10.02 28.22 -2.30
C GLY A 213 -8.53 28.53 -2.12
N GLU A 214 -8.19 29.81 -2.15
CA GLU A 214 -6.81 30.31 -1.99
C GLU A 214 -6.18 29.99 -0.63
N HIS A 215 -6.99 29.67 0.40
CA HIS A 215 -6.48 29.34 1.73
C HIS A 215 -5.95 27.91 1.83
N LEU A 216 -6.33 27.01 0.91
CA LEU A 216 -5.99 25.59 1.00
C LEU A 216 -4.47 25.35 1.01
N ALA A 217 -3.75 25.85 0.01
CA ALA A 217 -2.32 25.60 -0.12
C ALA A 217 -1.52 26.19 1.05
N PRO A 218 -1.72 27.46 1.47
CA PRO A 218 -1.06 28.00 2.66
C PRO A 218 -1.39 27.24 3.95
N LEU A 219 -2.64 26.80 4.13
CA LEU A 219 -3.05 26.03 5.29
C LEU A 219 -2.35 24.66 5.34
N MET A 220 -2.38 23.92 4.23
CA MET A 220 -1.73 22.61 4.13
C MET A 220 -0.21 22.71 4.34
N ALA A 221 0.43 23.77 3.81
CA ALA A 221 1.86 24.02 4.01
C ALA A 221 2.19 24.28 5.48
N ARG A 222 1.45 25.17 6.16
CA ARG A 222 1.67 25.44 7.61
C ARG A 222 1.51 24.20 8.46
N ILE A 223 0.44 23.43 8.25
CA ILE A 223 0.20 22.20 9.02
C ILE A 223 1.27 21.15 8.72
N THR A 224 1.66 21.01 7.45
CA THR A 224 2.77 20.14 7.05
C THR A 224 4.02 20.45 7.86
N GLU A 225 4.43 21.73 7.93
CA GLU A 225 5.64 22.12 8.65
C GLU A 225 5.51 21.86 10.15
N GLN A 226 4.34 22.14 10.75
CA GLN A 226 4.07 21.81 12.15
C GLN A 226 4.26 20.31 12.45
N VAL A 227 3.84 19.43 11.52
CA VAL A 227 4.04 17.98 11.68
C VAL A 227 5.51 17.62 11.50
N LEU A 228 6.18 18.20 10.52
CA LEU A 228 7.61 17.96 10.26
C LEU A 228 8.50 18.42 11.43
N ASP A 229 8.13 19.49 12.12
CA ASP A 229 8.86 20.01 13.28
C ASP A 229 8.78 19.07 14.51
N THR A 230 7.90 18.06 14.49
CA THR A 230 7.87 17.00 15.50
C THR A 230 8.87 15.87 15.24
N LEU A 231 9.50 15.85 14.06
CA LEU A 231 10.46 14.82 13.66
C LEU A 231 11.90 15.22 14.04
N PRO A 232 12.82 14.24 14.20
CA PRO A 232 14.25 14.52 14.24
C PRO A 232 14.69 15.37 13.04
N SER A 233 15.51 16.40 13.26
CA SER A 233 15.85 17.41 12.25
C SER A 233 16.39 16.82 10.94
N GLY A 234 17.27 15.83 11.03
CA GLY A 234 17.81 15.12 9.86
C GLY A 234 16.75 14.38 9.05
N LEU A 235 15.76 13.77 9.73
CA LEU A 235 14.64 13.12 9.06
C LEU A 235 13.69 14.15 8.46
N ALA A 236 13.36 15.22 9.18
CA ALA A 236 12.50 16.30 8.70
C ALA A 236 13.04 16.90 7.39
N LEU A 237 14.36 17.13 7.29
CA LEU A 237 15.03 17.58 6.07
C LEU A 237 14.86 16.60 4.91
N ARG A 238 15.06 15.30 5.14
CA ARG A 238 14.88 14.26 4.12
C ARG A 238 13.43 14.18 3.62
N VAL A 239 12.46 14.30 4.53
CA VAL A 239 11.05 14.30 4.17
C VAL A 239 10.70 15.56 3.35
N ARG A 240 11.19 16.75 3.74
CA ARG A 240 11.02 17.98 2.95
C ARG A 240 11.58 17.81 1.54
N GLU A 241 12.77 17.23 1.41
CA GLU A 241 13.41 16.98 0.11
C GLU A 241 12.56 16.04 -0.76
N ALA A 242 12.13 14.90 -0.22
CA ALA A 242 11.30 13.95 -0.96
C ALA A 242 9.97 14.57 -1.40
N ARG A 243 9.36 15.41 -0.55
CA ARG A 243 8.11 16.10 -0.86
C ARG A 243 8.22 17.17 -1.94
N ARG A 244 9.42 17.55 -2.37
CA ARG A 244 9.58 18.38 -3.57
C ARG A 244 9.12 17.67 -4.85
N LEU A 245 8.92 16.36 -4.83
CA LEU A 245 8.35 15.62 -5.97
C LEU A 245 6.86 15.89 -6.19
N LEU A 246 6.11 16.23 -5.14
CA LEU A 246 4.64 16.28 -5.17
C LEU A 246 4.01 17.24 -6.22
N PRO A 247 4.60 18.41 -6.54
CA PRO A 247 4.05 19.32 -7.54
C PRO A 247 4.55 19.05 -8.98
N HIS A 248 5.32 17.99 -9.22
CA HIS A 248 6.07 17.80 -10.46
C HIS A 248 5.74 16.48 -11.17
N THR A 249 5.98 16.41 -12.49
CA THR A 249 5.84 15.17 -13.29
C THR A 249 6.94 15.03 -14.35
N ASP A 250 7.90 15.95 -14.33
CA ASP A 250 9.02 16.06 -15.27
C ASP A 250 10.20 15.15 -14.90
N THR A 251 10.32 14.73 -13.64
CA THR A 251 11.34 13.75 -13.22
C THR A 251 10.82 12.30 -13.19
N PRO A 252 11.69 11.29 -13.37
CA PRO A 252 11.37 9.88 -13.18
C PRO A 252 10.68 9.58 -11.84
N GLU A 253 11.22 10.11 -10.74
CA GLU A 253 10.73 9.89 -9.39
C GLU A 253 9.32 10.46 -9.20
N ALA A 254 9.07 11.66 -9.73
CA ALA A 254 7.77 12.27 -9.63
C ALA A 254 6.72 11.50 -10.44
N ARG A 255 7.07 11.02 -11.64
CA ARG A 255 6.20 10.12 -12.42
C ARG A 255 5.88 8.82 -11.69
N ALA A 256 6.86 8.19 -11.05
CA ALA A 256 6.65 6.97 -10.27
C ALA A 256 5.69 7.21 -9.09
N PHE A 257 5.85 8.31 -8.34
CA PHE A 257 4.94 8.70 -7.27
C PHE A 257 3.51 8.94 -7.79
N HIS A 258 3.35 9.73 -8.86
CA HIS A 258 2.03 10.05 -9.41
C HIS A 258 1.32 8.84 -10.02
N ALA A 259 2.07 7.93 -10.66
CA ALA A 259 1.52 6.67 -11.15
C ALA A 259 0.98 5.84 -9.97
N ALA A 260 1.77 5.65 -8.92
CA ALA A 260 1.36 4.89 -7.73
C ALA A 260 0.13 5.50 -7.04
N ASN A 261 0.12 6.82 -6.82
CA ASN A 261 -0.99 7.51 -6.17
C ASN A 261 -2.29 7.41 -6.99
N THR A 262 -2.19 7.55 -8.31
CA THR A 262 -3.34 7.46 -9.20
C THR A 262 -3.91 6.04 -9.26
N LEU A 263 -3.03 5.04 -9.38
CA LEU A 263 -3.41 3.64 -9.42
C LEU A 263 -4.11 3.23 -8.12
N ASP A 264 -3.52 3.53 -6.97
CA ASP A 264 -4.11 3.19 -5.68
C ASP A 264 -5.55 3.73 -5.54
N ARG A 265 -5.76 5.01 -5.86
CA ARG A 265 -7.09 5.65 -5.76
C ARG A 265 -8.14 4.99 -6.64
N LEU A 266 -7.76 4.53 -7.84
CA LEU A 266 -8.69 3.85 -8.75
C LEU A 266 -8.93 2.41 -8.31
N LEU A 267 -7.88 1.68 -7.98
CA LEU A 267 -7.96 0.29 -7.55
C LEU A 267 -8.71 0.13 -6.24
N GLU A 268 -8.66 1.14 -5.35
CA GLU A 268 -9.51 1.24 -4.18
C GLU A 268 -11.01 1.21 -4.55
N MET A 269 -11.41 1.92 -5.60
CA MET A 269 -12.79 1.88 -6.09
C MET A 269 -13.12 0.53 -6.72
N GLU A 270 -12.18 -0.09 -7.43
CA GLU A 270 -12.36 -1.43 -7.99
C GLU A 270 -12.57 -2.48 -6.90
N VAL A 271 -11.89 -2.37 -5.75
CA VAL A 271 -12.12 -3.27 -4.61
C VAL A 271 -13.57 -3.19 -4.14
N HIS A 272 -14.12 -1.98 -3.97
CA HIS A 272 -15.52 -1.80 -3.58
C HIS A 272 -16.50 -2.29 -4.65
N ALA A 273 -16.23 -2.00 -5.93
CA ALA A 273 -17.06 -2.47 -7.03
C ALA A 273 -17.09 -4.00 -7.10
N ARG A 274 -15.94 -4.66 -6.94
CA ARG A 274 -15.82 -6.12 -6.89
C ARG A 274 -16.55 -6.71 -5.70
N ALA A 275 -16.42 -6.12 -4.51
CA ALA A 275 -17.13 -6.57 -3.32
C ALA A 275 -18.66 -6.45 -3.49
N ALA A 276 -19.13 -5.34 -4.07
CA ALA A 276 -20.56 -5.13 -4.35
C ALA A 276 -21.12 -6.09 -5.40
N GLY A 277 -20.30 -6.53 -6.35
CA GLY A 277 -20.67 -7.50 -7.39
C GLY A 277 -20.36 -8.95 -7.06
N PHE A 278 -19.93 -9.26 -5.83
CA PHE A 278 -19.52 -10.61 -5.45
C PHE A 278 -20.71 -11.57 -5.37
N THR A 279 -20.57 -12.76 -5.95
CA THR A 279 -21.62 -13.79 -6.00
C THR A 279 -21.14 -15.11 -5.40
N PRO A 280 -22.05 -15.95 -4.87
CA PRO A 280 -21.70 -17.29 -4.41
C PRO A 280 -21.05 -18.16 -5.50
N ARG A 281 -21.45 -17.97 -6.76
CA ARG A 281 -20.86 -18.68 -7.90
C ARG A 281 -19.37 -18.39 -8.05
N GLN A 282 -18.97 -17.13 -7.92
CA GLN A 282 -17.55 -16.75 -7.93
C GLN A 282 -16.80 -17.34 -6.74
N ALA A 283 -17.43 -17.44 -5.57
CA ALA A 283 -16.82 -18.11 -4.43
C ALA A 283 -16.54 -19.59 -4.73
N LEU A 284 -17.53 -20.30 -5.27
CA LEU A 284 -17.46 -21.73 -5.53
C LEU A 284 -16.54 -22.10 -6.70
N GLU A 285 -16.66 -21.39 -7.82
CA GLU A 285 -15.96 -21.69 -9.07
C GLU A 285 -14.58 -21.01 -9.14
N ASP A 286 -14.51 -19.69 -8.87
CA ASP A 286 -13.30 -18.91 -9.14
C ASP A 286 -12.32 -18.90 -7.96
N LEU A 287 -12.82 -19.00 -6.73
CA LEU A 287 -12.02 -18.97 -5.49
C LEU A 287 -11.87 -20.33 -4.82
N GLU A 288 -12.37 -21.39 -5.46
CA GLU A 288 -12.28 -22.77 -4.98
C GLU A 288 -12.73 -22.89 -3.51
N PHE A 289 -13.89 -22.33 -3.16
CA PHE A 289 -14.37 -22.30 -1.77
C PHE A 289 -14.30 -23.67 -1.07
N ILE A 290 -14.57 -24.75 -1.81
CA ILE A 290 -14.25 -26.11 -1.37
C ILE A 290 -12.82 -26.46 -1.77
N GLN A 291 -11.94 -26.41 -0.78
CA GLN A 291 -10.51 -26.67 -0.93
C GLN A 291 -10.23 -28.16 -1.11
N ASP A 292 -9.09 -28.49 -1.71
CA ASP A 292 -8.61 -29.86 -1.76
C ASP A 292 -8.30 -30.38 -0.36
N GLY A 293 -8.90 -31.52 -0.01
CA GLY A 293 -8.74 -32.13 1.31
C GLY A 293 -9.66 -33.33 1.54
N PRO A 294 -9.49 -34.03 2.68
CA PRO A 294 -10.26 -35.24 2.99
C PRO A 294 -11.77 -35.00 3.09
N MET A 295 -12.20 -33.77 3.36
CA MET A 295 -13.61 -33.39 3.50
C MET A 295 -14.28 -32.97 2.19
N ARG A 296 -13.52 -32.76 1.11
CA ARG A 296 -14.02 -32.21 -0.16
C ARG A 296 -15.27 -32.93 -0.69
N ALA A 297 -15.26 -34.27 -0.66
CA ALA A 297 -16.38 -35.07 -1.15
C ALA A 297 -17.66 -34.85 -0.31
N TYR A 298 -17.52 -34.74 1.01
CA TYR A 298 -18.63 -34.47 1.91
C TYR A 298 -19.15 -33.04 1.73
N GLU A 299 -18.27 -32.06 1.67
CA GLU A 299 -18.65 -30.64 1.52
C GLU A 299 -19.36 -30.39 0.19
N ASN A 300 -18.90 -31.01 -0.90
CA ASN A 300 -19.59 -30.99 -2.19
C ASN A 300 -20.97 -31.65 -2.11
N ALA A 301 -21.11 -32.77 -1.39
CA ALA A 301 -22.41 -33.41 -1.19
C ALA A 301 -23.39 -32.52 -0.40
N VAL A 302 -22.90 -31.76 0.58
CA VAL A 302 -23.70 -30.77 1.32
C VAL A 302 -24.21 -29.69 0.37
N LEU A 303 -23.34 -29.11 -0.46
CA LEU A 303 -23.75 -28.10 -1.45
C LEU A 303 -24.77 -28.66 -2.44
N ALA A 304 -24.57 -29.88 -2.94
CA ALA A 304 -25.53 -30.55 -3.83
C ALA A 304 -26.89 -30.77 -3.15
N ALA A 305 -26.92 -31.20 -1.89
CA ALA A 305 -28.15 -31.45 -1.16
C ALA A 305 -29.02 -30.20 -0.95
N VAL A 306 -28.41 -29.01 -0.88
CA VAL A 306 -29.12 -27.73 -0.77
C VAL A 306 -29.28 -26.98 -2.09
N GLY A 307 -28.93 -27.61 -3.22
CA GLY A 307 -29.07 -27.02 -4.55
C GLY A 307 -28.06 -25.90 -4.87
N LEU A 308 -26.89 -25.92 -4.22
CA LEU A 308 -25.79 -24.96 -4.39
C LEU A 308 -24.54 -25.60 -5.00
N SER A 309 -24.64 -26.81 -5.58
CA SER A 309 -23.55 -27.37 -6.37
C SER A 309 -23.24 -26.44 -7.55
N PRO A 310 -21.96 -26.24 -7.92
CA PRO A 310 -21.60 -25.63 -9.19
C PRO A 310 -22.28 -26.35 -10.36
#